data_AF-J3INW9-F1
#
_entry.id   AF-J3INW9-F1
#
_cell.length_a   1.000
_cell.length_b   1.000
_cell.length_c   1.000
_cell.angle_alpha   90.00
_cell.angle_beta   90.00
_cell.angle_gamma   90.00
#
_symmetry.space_group_name_H-M   'P 1'
#
loop_
_entity.id
_entity.type
_entity.pdbx_description
1 polymer ?
#
loop_
_entity_poly.entity_id
_entity_poly.type
_entity_poly.pdbx_seq_one_letter_code
_entity_poly.pdbx_strand_id
1 'polypeptide(L)'
;MLAITVLELARNDLDSLDRQLAAKVAQAPNFFSNAPLVLALDKLPPSEGAVDLPGLMRVCRQHGLRTLAIRASRIEDIAAAIAIDIPVLPPSGARERPLEMAEAEVKKKPEKPPEPTVKQTRVITTPVRGGQQIYAQGGDLVVVSSVSPGAELLADGNIHVYGPMRGRALAGVKGDTKARIFCQQLSAELISIAGHYKVSEDLRRDPMWGSGVQVSLSGDVLNIIRL
;
A
#
# COMPACT_ATOMS: atom_id res chain seq x y z
N MET A 1 6.41 20.73 7.14
CA MET A 1 6.64 19.28 6.93
C MET A 1 7.71 18.86 7.93
N LEU A 2 7.35 18.09 8.97
CA LEU A 2 8.32 17.59 9.95
C LEU A 2 9.04 16.40 9.31
N ALA A 3 10.37 16.50 9.17
CA ALA A 3 11.18 15.39 8.68
C ALA A 3 11.39 14.37 9.82
N ILE A 4 11.05 13.11 9.57
CA ILE A 4 11.30 12.00 10.49
C ILE A 4 12.55 11.25 9.99
N THR A 5 13.52 11.06 10.88
CA THR A 5 14.74 10.31 10.55
C THR A 5 14.45 8.82 10.68
N VAL A 6 14.95 8.01 9.76
CA VAL A 6 14.92 6.55 9.86
C VAL A 6 16.36 6.05 10.01
N LEU A 7 16.64 5.28 11.05
CA LEU A 7 17.92 4.61 11.27
C LEU A 7 17.75 3.12 11.02
N GLU A 8 18.41 2.61 10.00
CA GLU A 8 18.44 1.18 9.70
C GLU A 8 19.56 0.51 10.51
N LEU A 9 19.18 -0.43 11.37
CA LEU A 9 20.13 -1.20 12.16
C LEU A 9 20.69 -2.35 11.31
N ALA A 10 21.96 -2.25 10.95
CA ALA A 10 22.63 -3.28 10.14
C ALA A 10 23.20 -4.44 10.98
N ARG A 11 23.52 -4.19 12.26
CA ARG A 11 24.16 -5.15 13.18
C ARG A 11 23.66 -4.94 14.61
N ASN A 12 23.55 -6.01 15.40
CA ASN A 12 23.12 -5.96 16.80
C ASN A 12 24.31 -5.73 17.74
N ASP A 13 24.96 -4.58 17.58
CA ASP A 13 26.16 -4.19 18.35
C ASP A 13 26.01 -2.73 18.83
N LEU A 14 25.83 -2.56 20.14
CA LEU A 14 25.62 -1.26 20.77
C LEU A 14 26.86 -0.36 20.70
N ASP A 15 28.06 -0.92 20.85
CA ASP A 15 29.33 -0.16 20.84
C ASP A 15 29.68 0.31 19.43
N SER A 16 29.34 -0.50 18.43
CA SER A 16 29.45 -0.11 17.03
C SER A 16 28.44 0.98 16.67
N LEU A 17 27.20 0.86 17.13
CA LEU A 17 26.17 1.88 16.93
C LEU A 17 26.57 3.23 17.55
N ASP A 18 27.06 3.21 18.80
CA ASP A 18 27.48 4.40 19.52
C ASP A 18 28.57 5.18 18.76
N ARG A 19 29.62 4.48 18.33
CA ARG A 19 30.71 5.08 17.53
C ARG A 19 30.23 5.65 16.21
N GLN A 20 29.33 4.95 15.51
CA GLN A 20 28.79 5.41 14.22
C GLN A 20 27.91 6.65 14.39
N LEU A 21 27.07 6.68 15.42
CA LEU A 21 26.25 7.85 15.76
C LEU A 21 27.11 9.03 16.16
N ALA A 22 28.12 8.84 17.02
CA ALA A 22 29.04 9.90 17.42
C ALA A 22 29.70 10.56 16.20
N ALA A 23 30.17 9.76 15.24
CA ALA A 23 30.77 10.26 14.00
C ALA A 23 29.77 11.06 13.13
N LYS A 24 28.50 10.64 13.08
CA LYS A 24 27.44 11.35 12.33
C LYS A 24 26.99 12.63 13.02
N VAL A 25 26.86 12.62 14.34
CA VAL A 25 26.51 13.81 15.15
C VAL A 25 27.60 14.87 15.01
N ALA A 26 28.87 14.48 15.05
CA ALA A 26 29.99 15.42 14.88
C ALA A 26 29.96 16.16 13.52
N GLN A 27 29.44 15.52 12.47
CA GLN A 27 29.30 16.13 11.14
C GLN A 27 28.13 17.12 11.06
N ALA A 28 27.06 16.91 11.83
CA ALA A 28 25.87 17.75 11.77
C ALA A 28 25.15 17.87 13.14
N PRO A 29 25.72 18.54 14.16
CA PRO A 29 25.20 18.51 15.53
C PRO A 29 23.75 18.99 15.67
N ASN A 30 23.41 20.05 14.92
CA ASN A 30 22.07 20.64 14.95
C ASN A 30 21.00 19.72 14.34
N PHE A 31 21.38 18.82 13.43
CA PHE A 31 20.43 17.87 12.83
C PHE A 31 19.95 16.84 13.84
N PHE A 32 20.81 16.44 14.78
CA PHE A 32 20.51 15.40 15.77
C PHE A 32 19.92 15.95 17.08
N SER A 33 19.75 17.26 17.20
CA SER A 33 19.21 17.88 18.42
C SER A 33 17.72 17.57 18.61
N ASN A 34 17.41 16.66 19.52
CA ASN A 34 16.06 16.18 19.83
C ASN A 34 15.31 15.65 18.58
N ALA A 35 16.07 15.05 17.65
CA ALA A 35 15.57 14.68 16.34
C ALA A 35 14.66 13.44 16.42
N PRO A 36 13.45 13.46 15.82
CA PRO A 36 12.54 12.33 15.83
C PRO A 36 13.09 11.18 14.98
N LEU A 37 13.08 9.98 15.55
CA LEU A 37 13.70 8.79 14.97
C LEU A 37 12.72 7.60 14.90
N VAL A 38 12.68 6.92 13.75
CA VAL A 38 12.18 5.54 13.61
C VAL A 38 13.38 4.61 13.55
N LEU A 39 13.44 3.65 14.48
CA LEU A 39 14.48 2.63 14.51
C LEU A 39 14.03 1.41 13.70
N ALA A 40 14.73 1.12 12.60
CA ALA A 40 14.36 0.08 11.65
C ALA A 40 15.22 -1.18 11.84
N LEU A 41 14.56 -2.26 12.27
CA LEU A 41 15.11 -3.61 12.50
C LEU A 41 14.71 -4.60 11.40
N ASP A 42 13.84 -4.21 10.47
CA ASP A 42 13.31 -5.09 9.42
C ASP A 42 14.36 -5.61 8.44
N LYS A 43 15.54 -4.98 8.39
CA LYS A 43 16.71 -5.42 7.61
C LYS A 43 17.80 -6.10 8.45
N LEU A 44 17.61 -6.23 9.77
CA LEU A 44 18.59 -6.90 10.63
C LEU A 44 18.61 -8.40 10.31
N PRO A 45 19.79 -8.99 9.99
CA PRO A 45 19.88 -10.41 9.70
C PRO A 45 19.37 -11.28 10.86
N PRO A 46 18.61 -12.37 10.59
CA PRO A 46 18.12 -13.26 11.65
C PRO A 46 19.22 -13.88 12.53
N SER A 47 20.45 -13.96 12.02
CA SER A 47 21.63 -14.47 12.73
C SER A 47 22.11 -13.58 13.88
N GLU A 48 21.63 -12.34 13.97
CA GLU A 48 22.05 -11.35 14.98
C GLU A 48 21.41 -11.58 16.36
N GLY A 49 20.51 -12.57 16.47
CA GLY A 49 19.88 -12.94 17.74
C GLY A 49 18.88 -11.90 18.26
N ALA A 50 18.67 -11.91 19.58
CA ALA A 50 17.73 -11.03 20.27
C ALA A 50 18.32 -9.63 20.47
N VAL A 51 17.51 -8.61 20.21
CA VAL A 51 17.93 -7.21 20.25
C VAL A 51 17.65 -6.58 21.61
N ASP A 52 18.63 -5.89 22.19
CA ASP A 52 18.43 -5.04 23.37
C ASP A 52 17.82 -3.69 22.96
N LEU A 53 16.49 -3.66 22.82
CA LEU A 53 15.76 -2.45 22.47
C LEU A 53 15.96 -1.29 23.46
N PRO A 54 15.85 -1.50 24.80
CA PRO A 54 16.18 -0.45 25.77
C PRO A 54 17.61 0.09 25.62
N GLY A 55 18.59 -0.79 25.34
CA GLY A 55 19.97 -0.41 25.04
C GLY A 55 20.07 0.49 23.82
N LEU A 56 19.50 0.06 22.68
CA LEU A 56 19.51 0.83 21.43
C LEU A 56 18.87 2.21 21.58
N MET A 57 17.72 2.30 22.24
CA MET A 57 17.03 3.56 22.49
C MET A 57 17.85 4.50 23.37
N ARG A 58 18.58 3.95 24.34
CA ARG A 58 19.47 4.72 25.23
C ARG A 58 20.63 5.32 24.45
N VAL A 59 21.30 4.53 23.62
CA VAL A 59 22.40 5.00 22.75
C VAL A 59 21.90 6.10 21.81
N CYS A 60 20.76 5.87 21.13
CA CYS A 60 20.15 6.91 20.27
C CYS A 60 19.89 8.21 21.04
N ARG A 61 19.32 8.11 22.25
CA ARG A 61 19.01 9.26 23.10
C ARG A 61 20.24 10.05 23.53
N GLN A 62 21.34 9.38 23.85
CA GLN A 62 22.62 10.04 24.20
C GLN A 62 23.14 10.91 23.07
N HIS A 63 22.87 10.52 21.82
CA HIS A 63 23.23 11.26 20.61
C HIS A 63 22.14 12.26 20.15
N GLY A 64 21.15 12.54 20.98
CA GLY A 64 20.10 13.53 20.72
C GLY A 64 18.89 13.00 19.93
N LEU A 65 18.89 11.73 19.52
CA LEU A 65 17.77 11.12 18.78
C LEU A 65 16.66 10.64 19.74
N ARG A 66 15.41 10.94 19.38
CA ARG A 66 14.23 10.49 20.12
C ARG A 66 13.52 9.40 19.33
N THR A 67 13.68 8.15 19.75
CA THR A 67 12.98 7.02 19.15
C THR A 67 11.47 7.16 19.39
N LEU A 68 10.71 7.33 18.32
CA LEU A 68 9.26 7.46 18.32
C LEU A 68 8.57 6.12 18.07
N ALA A 69 9.17 5.26 17.24
CA ALA A 69 8.62 3.97 16.88
C ALA A 69 9.73 3.02 16.41
N ILE A 70 9.41 1.73 16.42
CA ILE A 70 10.28 0.66 15.92
C ILE A 70 9.64 0.07 14.68
N ARG A 71 10.40 -0.07 13.61
CA ARG A 71 9.99 -0.83 12.43
C ARG A 71 10.60 -2.23 12.54
N ALA A 72 9.75 -3.25 12.60
CA ALA A 72 10.20 -4.63 12.80
C ALA A 72 9.36 -5.62 11.99
N SER A 73 9.96 -6.75 11.65
CA SER A 73 9.32 -7.88 10.96
C SER A 73 9.37 -9.18 11.77
N ARG A 74 10.36 -9.34 12.66
CA ARG A 74 10.53 -10.51 13.51
C ARG A 74 9.60 -10.45 14.72
N ILE A 75 9.00 -11.59 15.06
CA ILE A 75 8.02 -11.70 16.15
C ILE A 75 8.65 -11.32 17.50
N GLU A 76 9.90 -11.70 17.74
CA GLU A 76 10.63 -11.35 18.97
C GLU A 76 10.84 -9.84 19.12
N ASP A 77 11.23 -9.14 18.05
CA ASP A 77 11.45 -7.69 18.06
C ASP A 77 10.13 -6.94 18.27
N ILE A 78 9.05 -7.41 17.65
CA ILE A 78 7.70 -6.88 17.84
C ILE A 78 7.23 -7.08 19.30
N ALA A 79 7.43 -8.28 19.85
CA ALA A 79 7.06 -8.58 21.23
C ALA A 79 7.87 -7.74 22.23
N ALA A 80 9.17 -7.57 21.98
CA ALA A 80 10.04 -6.74 22.82
C ALA A 80 9.63 -5.26 22.77
N ALA A 81 9.22 -4.75 21.60
CA ALA A 81 8.70 -3.39 21.44
C ALA A 81 7.38 -3.19 22.22
N ILE A 82 6.44 -4.13 22.10
CA ILE A 82 5.17 -4.08 22.85
C ILE A 82 5.43 -4.11 24.36
N ALA A 83 6.39 -4.92 24.83
CA ALA A 83 6.73 -5.03 26.24
C ALA A 83 7.26 -3.72 26.87
N ILE A 84 7.78 -2.80 26.05
CA ILE A 84 8.30 -1.49 26.48
C ILE A 84 7.42 -0.33 26.03
N ASP A 85 6.19 -0.62 25.58
CA ASP A 85 5.18 0.34 25.15
C ASP A 85 5.65 1.30 24.03
N ILE A 86 6.43 0.77 23.07
CA ILE A 86 6.84 1.53 21.89
C ILE A 86 6.04 1.11 20.65
N PRO A 87 5.49 2.06 19.87
CA PRO A 87 4.75 1.74 18.66
C PRO A 87 5.59 0.94 17.65
N VAL A 88 4.95 -0.06 17.04
CA VAL A 88 5.56 -0.88 15.98
C VAL A 88 5.00 -0.47 14.62
N LEU A 89 5.89 -0.07 13.73
CA LEU A 89 5.59 0.23 12.33
C LEU A 89 5.81 -1.00 11.46
N PRO A 90 5.03 -1.14 10.38
CA PRO A 90 5.20 -2.25 9.45
C PRO A 90 6.53 -2.11 8.69
N PRO A 91 7.14 -3.23 8.24
CA PRO A 91 8.46 -3.24 7.59
C PRO A 91 8.49 -2.39 6.31
N SER A 92 9.68 -1.98 5.90
CA SER A 92 9.87 -1.04 4.79
C SER A 92 9.24 -1.63 3.51
N GLY A 93 8.29 -0.91 2.91
CA GLY A 93 7.54 -1.37 1.73
C GLY A 93 6.19 -2.04 2.03
N ALA A 94 5.84 -2.25 3.30
CA ALA A 94 4.48 -2.56 3.69
C ALA A 94 3.65 -1.27 3.63
N ARG A 95 2.75 -1.19 2.64
CA ARG A 95 1.81 -0.07 2.48
C ARG A 95 1.07 0.18 3.80
N GLU A 96 1.08 1.44 4.24
CA GLU A 96 0.19 1.95 5.28
C GLU A 96 -1.25 1.56 4.92
N ARG A 97 -1.87 0.73 5.76
CA ARG A 97 -3.28 0.38 5.63
C ARG A 97 -4.07 1.36 6.49
N PRO A 98 -5.07 2.07 5.93
CA PRO A 98 -6.06 2.78 6.72
C PRO A 98 -6.66 1.83 7.78
N LEU A 99 -6.69 2.29 9.03
CA LEU A 99 -7.27 1.54 10.15
C LEU A 99 -8.79 1.42 9.94
N GLU A 100 -9.27 0.26 9.51
CA GLU A 100 -10.67 -0.14 9.71
C GLU A 100 -10.76 -0.90 11.04
N MET A 101 -11.56 -0.36 11.97
CA MET A 101 -11.89 -1.01 13.23
C MET A 101 -12.83 -2.18 12.94
N ALA A 102 -12.39 -3.41 13.22
CA ALA A 102 -13.28 -4.56 13.40
C ALA A 102 -12.63 -5.57 14.35
N GLU A 103 -13.48 -6.14 15.20
CA GLU A 103 -13.19 -6.85 16.44
C GLU A 103 -12.40 -8.15 16.28
N ALA A 104 -11.75 -8.52 17.38
CA ALA A 104 -10.87 -9.66 17.53
C ALA A 104 -11.57 -11.01 17.31
N GLU A 105 -10.86 -11.96 16.71
CA GLU A 105 -10.79 -13.32 17.24
C GLU A 105 -9.52 -14.06 16.80
N VAL A 106 -8.80 -14.58 17.79
CA VAL A 106 -7.55 -15.34 17.66
C VAL A 106 -7.89 -16.82 17.58
N LYS A 107 -7.31 -17.56 16.62
CA LYS A 107 -6.70 -18.89 16.86
C LYS A 107 -5.82 -19.34 15.68
N LYS A 108 -4.65 -19.88 16.04
CA LYS A 108 -3.52 -20.29 15.19
C LYS A 108 -3.61 -21.76 14.75
N LYS A 109 -3.06 -22.02 13.54
CA LYS A 109 -2.33 -23.23 13.03
C LYS A 109 -3.18 -24.36 12.39
N PRO A 110 -2.66 -25.23 11.48
CA PRO A 110 -1.42 -25.23 10.65
C PRO A 110 -1.61 -25.14 9.12
N GLU A 111 -0.49 -24.84 8.47
CA GLU A 111 -0.18 -24.70 7.03
C GLU A 111 -0.65 -25.86 6.13
N LYS A 112 -1.39 -25.53 5.07
CA LYS A 112 -1.68 -26.39 3.90
C LYS A 112 -0.93 -25.78 2.69
N PRO A 113 -0.56 -26.57 1.66
CA PRO A 113 0.14 -26.09 0.46
C PRO A 113 -0.59 -24.89 -0.17
N PRO A 114 0.10 -23.99 -0.91
CA PRO A 114 -0.49 -22.72 -1.33
C PRO A 114 -1.74 -22.98 -2.16
N GLU A 115 -2.90 -22.92 -1.50
CA GLU A 115 -4.15 -22.66 -2.16
C GLU A 115 -3.94 -21.35 -2.91
N PRO A 116 -4.39 -21.25 -4.18
CA PRO A 116 -4.27 -20.01 -4.93
C PRO A 116 -4.81 -18.92 -4.02
N THR A 117 -3.96 -17.97 -3.62
CA THR A 117 -4.37 -16.83 -2.81
C THR A 117 -5.56 -16.23 -3.52
N VAL A 118 -6.76 -16.50 -3.00
CA VAL A 118 -7.99 -15.97 -3.54
C VAL A 118 -7.86 -14.49 -3.28
N LYS A 119 -7.42 -13.75 -4.30
CA LYS A 119 -7.34 -12.30 -4.28
C LYS A 119 -8.76 -11.83 -3.99
N GLN A 120 -9.00 -11.40 -2.75
CA GLN A 120 -10.35 -11.11 -2.30
C GLN A 120 -10.88 -9.94 -3.13
N THR A 121 -11.87 -10.21 -3.98
CA THR A 121 -12.52 -9.21 -4.81
C THR A 121 -13.22 -8.20 -3.90
N ARG A 122 -12.90 -6.91 -4.07
CA ARG A 122 -13.58 -5.83 -3.34
C ARG A 122 -14.92 -5.57 -4.02
N VAL A 123 -16.02 -5.74 -3.29
CA VAL A 123 -17.37 -5.50 -3.80
C VAL A 123 -17.95 -4.24 -3.18
N ILE A 124 -18.41 -3.31 -4.00
CA ILE A 124 -19.09 -2.07 -3.62
C ILE A 124 -20.54 -2.16 -4.10
N THR A 125 -21.49 -2.16 -3.17
CA THR A 125 -22.93 -2.23 -3.46
C THR A 125 -23.62 -0.86 -3.41
N THR A 126 -22.89 0.19 -3.02
CA THR A 126 -23.39 1.56 -2.92
C THR A 126 -22.94 2.42 -4.10
N PRO A 127 -23.67 3.50 -4.45
CA PRO A 127 -23.23 4.41 -5.50
C PRO A 127 -21.90 5.08 -5.15
N VAL A 128 -20.95 5.05 -6.09
CA VAL A 128 -19.67 5.77 -5.95
C VAL A 128 -19.86 7.20 -6.45
N ARG A 129 -19.76 8.16 -5.54
CA ARG A 129 -20.05 9.58 -5.82
C ARG A 129 -18.81 10.32 -6.31
N GLY A 130 -19.03 11.45 -6.97
CA GLY A 130 -17.94 12.32 -7.44
C GLY A 130 -17.02 12.74 -6.30
N GLY A 131 -15.72 12.74 -6.55
CA GLY A 131 -14.68 13.02 -5.54
C GLY A 131 -14.30 11.82 -4.67
N GLN A 132 -15.00 10.68 -4.78
CA GLN A 132 -14.59 9.46 -4.09
C GLN A 132 -13.59 8.66 -4.92
N GLN A 133 -12.61 8.08 -4.23
CA GLN A 133 -11.63 7.17 -4.82
C GLN A 133 -11.75 5.80 -4.13
N ILE A 134 -12.00 4.76 -4.92
CA ILE A 134 -12.10 3.37 -4.45
C ILE A 134 -10.92 2.59 -5.01
N TYR A 135 -10.15 1.98 -4.12
CA TYR A 135 -8.99 1.17 -4.51
C TYR A 135 -9.14 -0.30 -4.07
N ALA A 136 -9.13 -1.23 -5.02
CA ALA A 136 -9.03 -2.67 -4.76
C ALA A 136 -7.56 -3.10 -4.84
N GLN A 137 -6.90 -3.15 -3.68
CA GLN A 137 -5.52 -3.61 -3.60
C GLN A 137 -5.44 -5.13 -3.71
N GLY A 138 -4.54 -5.61 -4.57
CA GLY A 138 -4.22 -7.01 -4.71
C GLY A 138 -5.27 -7.85 -5.45
N GLY A 139 -6.37 -7.27 -5.93
CA GLY A 139 -7.45 -8.01 -6.58
C GLY A 139 -8.35 -7.16 -7.46
N ASP A 140 -9.50 -7.75 -7.80
CA ASP A 140 -10.50 -7.17 -8.68
C ASP A 140 -11.44 -6.25 -7.89
N LEU A 141 -12.00 -5.26 -8.56
CA LEU A 141 -13.02 -4.35 -8.03
C LEU A 141 -14.35 -4.62 -8.73
N VAL A 142 -15.39 -4.87 -7.95
CA VAL A 142 -16.76 -5.02 -8.45
C VAL A 142 -17.62 -3.92 -7.86
N VAL A 143 -18.30 -3.16 -8.71
CA VAL A 143 -19.28 -2.15 -8.31
C VAL A 143 -20.64 -2.59 -8.84
N VAL A 144 -21.55 -2.91 -7.93
CA VAL A 144 -22.94 -3.30 -8.21
C VAL A 144 -23.86 -2.08 -8.05
N SER A 145 -23.42 -0.94 -8.59
CA SER A 145 -24.13 0.33 -8.51
C SER A 145 -23.61 1.32 -9.55
N SER A 146 -24.13 2.55 -9.52
CA SER A 146 -23.70 3.63 -10.40
C SER A 146 -22.38 4.26 -9.95
N VAL A 147 -21.56 4.66 -10.92
CA VAL A 147 -20.33 5.42 -10.71
C VAL A 147 -20.52 6.80 -11.31
N SER A 148 -20.45 7.83 -10.47
CA SER A 148 -20.73 9.22 -10.84
C SER A 148 -19.54 9.88 -11.55
N PRO A 149 -19.75 10.98 -12.28
CA PRO A 149 -18.66 11.84 -12.76
C PRO A 149 -17.74 12.27 -11.61
N GLY A 150 -16.44 12.36 -11.88
CA GLY A 150 -15.42 12.68 -10.88
C GLY A 150 -15.11 11.57 -9.85
N ALA A 151 -15.82 10.43 -9.87
CA ALA A 151 -15.46 9.26 -9.07
C ALA A 151 -14.29 8.52 -9.72
N GLU A 152 -13.46 7.87 -8.91
CA GLU A 152 -12.28 7.15 -9.38
C GLU A 152 -12.22 5.73 -8.84
N LEU A 153 -12.10 4.76 -9.74
CA LEU A 153 -11.99 3.34 -9.43
C LEU A 153 -10.59 2.88 -9.82
N LEU A 154 -9.87 2.28 -8.88
CA LEU A 154 -8.55 1.70 -9.08
C LEU A 154 -8.57 0.23 -8.69
N ALA A 155 -7.97 -0.63 -9.49
CA ALA A 155 -7.78 -2.04 -9.16
C ALA A 155 -6.42 -2.53 -9.63
N ASP A 156 -5.79 -3.39 -8.81
CA ASP A 156 -4.59 -4.10 -9.24
C ASP A 156 -4.95 -5.19 -10.28
N GLY A 157 -6.19 -5.69 -10.26
CA GLY A 157 -6.74 -6.62 -11.25
C GLY A 157 -7.82 -5.97 -12.13
N ASN A 158 -8.92 -6.70 -12.34
CA ASN A 158 -10.04 -6.28 -13.17
C ASN A 158 -10.97 -5.28 -12.47
N ILE A 159 -11.72 -4.51 -13.26
CA ILE A 159 -12.82 -3.68 -12.76
C ILE A 159 -14.12 -4.14 -13.41
N HIS A 160 -15.16 -4.37 -12.62
CA HIS A 160 -16.50 -4.69 -13.08
C HIS A 160 -17.48 -3.64 -12.55
N VAL A 161 -18.24 -3.00 -13.45
CA VAL A 161 -19.26 -2.03 -13.09
C VAL A 161 -20.61 -2.47 -13.65
N TYR A 162 -21.45 -3.01 -12.79
CA TYR A 162 -22.81 -3.44 -13.11
C TYR A 162 -23.79 -2.27 -12.96
N GLY A 163 -23.52 -1.21 -13.72
CA GLY A 163 -24.31 0.02 -13.74
C GLY A 163 -23.69 1.07 -14.68
N PRO A 164 -24.21 2.31 -14.67
CA PRO A 164 -23.62 3.40 -15.44
C PRO A 164 -22.23 3.76 -14.93
N MET A 165 -21.22 3.68 -15.80
CA MET A 165 -19.85 4.05 -15.49
C MET A 165 -19.56 5.45 -16.04
N ARG A 166 -19.65 6.51 -15.21
CA ARG A 166 -19.40 7.90 -15.63
C ARG A 166 -18.10 8.52 -15.09
N GLY A 167 -17.46 7.87 -14.12
CA GLY A 167 -16.20 8.32 -13.53
C GLY A 167 -14.98 7.83 -14.31
N ARG A 168 -13.88 7.61 -13.60
CA ARG A 168 -12.62 7.06 -14.11
C ARG A 168 -12.40 5.62 -13.65
N ALA A 169 -12.00 4.73 -14.55
CA ALA A 169 -11.62 3.35 -14.20
C ALA A 169 -10.17 3.06 -14.60
N LEU A 170 -9.34 2.69 -13.62
CA LEU A 170 -7.94 2.35 -13.79
C LEU A 170 -7.73 0.90 -13.31
N ALA A 171 -7.70 -0.03 -14.26
CA ALA A 171 -7.45 -1.44 -14.01
C ALA A 171 -5.96 -1.77 -14.21
N GLY A 172 -5.50 -2.85 -13.57
CA GLY A 172 -4.11 -3.28 -13.67
C GLY A 172 -3.11 -2.20 -13.23
N VAL A 173 -3.41 -1.40 -12.21
CA VAL A 173 -2.60 -0.21 -11.83
C VAL A 173 -1.16 -0.55 -11.40
N LYS A 174 -0.88 -1.82 -11.11
CA LYS A 174 0.48 -2.35 -10.87
C LYS A 174 1.18 -2.92 -12.12
N GLY A 175 0.69 -2.57 -13.31
CA GLY A 175 1.25 -3.03 -14.58
C GLY A 175 0.68 -4.37 -15.06
N ASP A 176 -0.50 -4.79 -14.58
CA ASP A 176 -1.15 -5.98 -15.10
C ASP A 176 -1.82 -5.68 -16.45
N THR A 177 -1.12 -5.99 -17.54
CA THR A 177 -1.59 -5.81 -18.92
C THR A 177 -2.72 -6.77 -19.30
N LYS A 178 -2.97 -7.82 -18.50
CA LYS A 178 -4.06 -8.78 -18.72
C LYS A 178 -5.34 -8.39 -18.01
N ALA A 179 -5.32 -7.34 -17.20
CA ALA A 179 -6.50 -6.81 -16.56
C ALA A 179 -7.52 -6.33 -17.59
N ARG A 180 -8.80 -6.36 -17.21
CA ARG A 180 -9.93 -5.97 -18.05
C ARG A 180 -10.84 -5.03 -17.28
N ILE A 181 -11.54 -4.17 -18.02
CA ILE A 181 -12.62 -3.34 -17.48
C ILE A 181 -13.92 -3.80 -18.13
N PHE A 182 -14.92 -4.09 -17.31
CA PHE A 182 -16.26 -4.46 -17.74
C PHE A 182 -17.23 -3.40 -17.23
N CYS A 183 -18.10 -2.89 -18.09
CA CYS A 183 -19.19 -2.04 -17.63
C CYS A 183 -20.45 -2.26 -18.46
N GLN A 184 -21.62 -2.17 -17.82
CA GLN A 184 -22.91 -2.28 -18.52
C GLN A 184 -23.26 -1.05 -19.35
N GLN A 185 -22.72 0.11 -18.99
CA GLN A 185 -22.92 1.36 -19.73
C GLN A 185 -21.61 2.16 -19.74
N LEU A 186 -20.90 2.15 -20.87
CA LEU A 186 -19.67 2.92 -21.05
C LEU A 186 -20.01 4.41 -21.22
N SER A 187 -19.77 5.20 -20.19
CA SER A 187 -19.89 6.67 -20.26
C SER A 187 -18.77 7.37 -19.49
N ALA A 188 -17.61 6.71 -19.40
CA ALA A 188 -16.52 7.07 -18.50
C ALA A 188 -15.79 8.34 -18.95
N GLU A 189 -15.25 9.07 -17.97
CA GLU A 189 -14.31 10.17 -18.19
C GLU A 189 -12.95 9.66 -18.69
N LEU A 190 -12.52 8.51 -18.16
CA LEU A 190 -11.26 7.87 -18.51
C LEU A 190 -11.34 6.37 -18.22
N ILE A 191 -10.76 5.57 -19.11
CA ILE A 191 -10.47 4.16 -18.87
C ILE A 191 -8.97 3.92 -19.05
N SER A 192 -8.37 3.09 -18.20
CA SER A 192 -6.95 2.76 -18.26
C SER A 192 -6.69 1.30 -17.90
N ILE A 193 -5.78 0.65 -18.61
CA ILE A 193 -5.26 -0.69 -18.29
C ILE A 193 -3.73 -0.60 -18.30
N ALA A 194 -3.09 -0.91 -17.18
CA ALA A 194 -1.62 -0.91 -17.05
C ALA A 194 -0.93 0.39 -17.49
N GLY A 195 -1.61 1.54 -17.33
CA GLY A 195 -1.09 2.86 -17.71
C GLY A 195 -1.44 3.31 -19.13
N HIS A 196 -1.97 2.43 -19.98
CA HIS A 196 -2.52 2.81 -21.28
C HIS A 196 -3.95 3.29 -21.09
N TYR A 197 -4.27 4.50 -21.54
CA TYR A 197 -5.56 5.12 -21.27
C TYR A 197 -6.25 5.67 -22.52
N LYS A 198 -7.58 5.79 -22.44
CA LYS A 198 -8.42 6.54 -23.37
C LYS A 198 -9.26 7.53 -22.55
N VAL A 199 -9.28 8.78 -22.98
CA VAL A 199 -10.08 9.84 -22.36
C VAL A 199 -11.48 9.92 -22.97
N SER A 200 -12.40 10.63 -22.32
CA SER A 200 -13.80 10.72 -22.77
C SER A 200 -13.97 11.19 -24.21
N GLU A 201 -13.07 12.03 -24.72
CA GLU A 201 -13.13 12.54 -26.08
C GLU A 201 -12.97 11.44 -27.13
N ASP A 202 -12.08 10.47 -26.87
CA ASP A 202 -11.87 9.30 -27.71
C ASP A 202 -13.01 8.30 -27.52
N LEU A 203 -13.43 8.08 -26.27
CA LEU A 203 -14.49 7.12 -25.95
C LEU A 203 -15.85 7.52 -26.54
N ARG A 204 -16.17 8.82 -26.59
CA ARG A 204 -17.41 9.31 -27.20
C ARG A 204 -17.47 9.11 -28.71
N ARG A 205 -16.32 8.96 -29.37
CA ARG A 205 -16.23 8.66 -30.81
C ARG A 205 -16.34 7.16 -31.10
N ASP A 206 -16.18 6.33 -30.07
CA ASP A 206 -16.30 4.87 -30.20
C ASP A 206 -17.77 4.47 -30.39
N PRO A 207 -18.09 3.59 -31.36
CA PRO A 207 -19.46 3.11 -31.59
C PRO A 207 -20.10 2.44 -30.36
N MET A 208 -19.29 1.97 -29.41
CA MET A 208 -19.75 1.29 -28.21
C MET A 208 -20.08 2.23 -27.04
N TRP A 209 -20.04 3.54 -27.25
CA TRP A 209 -20.45 4.52 -26.24
C TRP A 209 -21.89 4.26 -25.76
N GLY A 210 -22.09 4.28 -24.44
CA GLY A 210 -23.37 4.01 -23.79
C GLY A 210 -23.80 2.55 -23.80
N SER A 211 -23.02 1.64 -24.39
CA SER A 211 -23.32 0.20 -24.42
C SER A 211 -22.57 -0.57 -23.32
N GLY A 212 -22.97 -1.84 -23.13
CA GLY A 212 -22.22 -2.79 -22.32
C GLY A 212 -20.96 -3.25 -23.04
N VAL A 213 -19.80 -3.13 -22.39
CA VAL A 213 -18.50 -3.39 -23.01
C VAL A 213 -17.53 -4.13 -22.10
N GLN A 214 -16.61 -4.83 -22.75
CA GLN A 214 -15.33 -5.26 -22.19
C GLN A 214 -14.22 -4.44 -22.84
N VAL A 215 -13.33 -3.92 -22.01
CA VAL A 215 -12.10 -3.25 -22.42
C VAL A 215 -10.92 -4.17 -22.08
N SER A 216 -10.03 -4.39 -23.04
CA SER A 216 -8.78 -5.13 -22.84
C SER A 216 -7.63 -4.48 -23.58
N LEU A 217 -6.41 -4.70 -23.09
CA LEU A 217 -5.19 -4.23 -23.74
C LEU A 217 -4.66 -5.30 -24.72
N SER A 218 -4.31 -4.90 -25.94
CA SER A 218 -3.60 -5.75 -26.90
C SER A 218 -2.45 -4.97 -27.50
N GLY A 219 -1.21 -5.42 -27.24
CA GLY A 219 -0.04 -4.58 -27.43
C GLY A 219 -0.16 -3.32 -26.58
N ASP A 220 -0.08 -2.16 -27.23
CA ASP A 220 -0.18 -0.85 -26.58
C ASP A 220 -1.54 -0.16 -26.76
N VAL A 221 -2.53 -0.86 -27.34
CA VAL A 221 -3.83 -0.28 -27.72
C VAL A 221 -4.97 -0.88 -26.90
N LEU A 222 -5.84 0.00 -26.38
CA LEU A 222 -7.08 -0.39 -25.72
C LEU A 222 -8.15 -0.78 -26.73
N ASN A 223 -8.55 -2.05 -26.69
CA ASN A 223 -9.66 -2.62 -27.45
C ASN A 223 -10.95 -2.57 -26.64
N ILE A 224 -12.03 -2.14 -27.28
CA ILE A 224 -13.36 -2.06 -26.69
C ILE A 224 -14.26 -2.96 -27.51
N ILE A 225 -14.82 -4.00 -26.87
CA ILE A 225 -15.75 -4.94 -27.50
C ILE A 225 -17.08 -4.92 -26.74
N ARG A 226 -18.17 -5.19 -27.44
CA ARG A 226 -19.49 -5.31 -26.84
C ARG A 226 -19.60 -6.58 -25.99
N LEU A 227 -20.28 -6.48 -24.84
CA LEU A 227 -20.71 -7.62 -24.02
C LEU A 227 -22.01 -8.26 -24.54
#